data_AF-A0AAW3VBF0-F1
#
_entry.id   AF-A0AAW3VBF0-F1
#
_cell.length_a   1.000
_cell.length_b   1.000
_cell.length_c   1.000
_cell.angle_alpha   90.00
_cell.angle_beta   90.00
_cell.angle_gamma   90.00
#
_symmetry.space_group_name_H-M   'P 1'
#
loop_
_entity.id
_entity.type
_entity.pdbx_description
1 polymer ?
#
loop_
_entity_poly.entity_id
_entity_poly.type
_entity_poly.pdbx_seq_one_letter_code
_entity_poly.pdbx_strand_id
1 'polypeptide(L)'
;MGTNDSAFWHPMRHPAEMKSKQTASRSTRLRAMPTRWPKWRAHGALVRPVGTKIILSPPLVVGSGQLDALARALAASFDAVKFA
;
A
#
# COMPACT_ATOMS: atom_id res chain seq x y z
N MET A 1 -4.97 6.56 43.69
CA MET A 1 -5.30 6.50 42.25
C MET A 1 -5.81 7.87 41.82
N GLY A 2 -5.06 8.60 41.00
CA GLY A 2 -5.56 9.80 40.33
C GLY A 2 -5.77 9.47 38.85
N THR A 3 -7.01 9.53 38.37
CA THR A 3 -7.32 9.37 36.94
C THR A 3 -7.05 10.69 36.23
N ASN A 4 -6.18 10.67 35.22
CA ASN A 4 -5.94 11.83 34.36
C ASN A 4 -7.18 12.07 33.48
N ASP A 5 -8.04 13.00 33.89
CA ASP A 5 -9.25 13.44 33.17
C ASP A 5 -8.94 14.20 31.85
N SER A 6 -7.67 14.43 31.52
CA SER A 6 -7.23 15.10 30.29
C SER A 6 -7.30 14.23 29.03
N ALA A 7 -7.70 12.95 29.14
CA ALA A 7 -7.78 12.02 28.00
C ALA A 7 -9.19 11.84 27.41
N PHE A 8 -10.25 12.39 28.03
CA PHE A 8 -11.62 12.08 27.61
C PHE A 8 -12.16 13.00 26.51
N TRP A 9 -11.71 14.26 26.45
CA TRP A 9 -12.12 15.21 25.40
C TRP A 9 -10.97 16.10 24.95
N HIS A 10 -10.20 15.64 23.97
CA HIS A 10 -9.50 16.61 23.11
C HIS A 10 -10.52 17.22 22.16
N PRO A 11 -10.62 18.56 22.02
CA PRO A 11 -11.49 19.15 21.02
C PRO A 11 -11.06 18.61 19.65
N MET A 12 -12.01 18.01 18.95
CA MET A 12 -11.84 17.43 17.62
C MET A 12 -11.31 18.53 16.70
N ARG A 13 -10.02 18.47 16.34
CA ARG A 13 -9.40 19.49 15.47
C ARG A 13 -10.17 19.58 14.17
N HIS A 14 -10.47 20.80 13.73
CA HIS A 14 -11.20 21.02 12.50
C HIS A 14 -10.45 20.38 11.31
N PRO A 15 -11.12 19.73 10.34
CA PRO A 15 -10.46 19.02 9.24
C PRO A 15 -9.45 19.88 8.46
N ALA A 16 -9.67 21.20 8.39
CA ALA A 16 -8.74 22.13 7.76
C ALA A 16 -7.40 22.29 8.53
N GLU A 17 -7.43 22.23 9.86
CA GLU A 17 -6.23 22.32 10.71
C GLU A 17 -5.40 21.04 10.67
N MET A 18 -6.05 19.88 10.47
CA MET A 18 -5.35 18.61 10.25
C MET A 18 -4.62 18.57 8.90
N LYS A 19 -5.17 19.22 7.87
CA LYS A 19 -4.58 19.24 6.51
C LYS A 19 -3.27 20.02 6.43
N SER A 20 -3.05 21.03 7.29
CA SER A 20 -1.83 21.85 7.21
C SER A 20 -0.57 21.09 7.64
N LYS A 21 -0.69 20.07 8.50
CA LYS A 21 0.45 19.26 8.98
C LYS A 21 0.66 17.94 8.21
N GLN A 22 -0.37 17.39 7.54
CA GLN A 22 -0.22 16.13 6.78
C GLN A 22 0.39 16.33 5.38
N THR A 23 0.27 17.52 4.79
CA THR A 23 0.63 17.73 3.38
C THR A 23 2.15 17.75 3.14
N ALA A 24 2.97 18.06 4.15
CA ALA A 24 4.43 18.10 4.03
C ALA A 24 5.14 16.75 4.25
N SER A 25 4.48 15.74 4.85
CA SER A 25 5.13 14.48 5.25
C SER A 25 4.78 13.28 4.36
N ARG A 26 3.71 13.35 3.56
CA ARG A 26 3.22 12.22 2.76
C ARG A 26 3.82 12.10 1.34
N SER A 27 4.53 13.12 0.87
CA SER A 27 5.05 13.17 -0.51
C SER A 27 6.52 12.71 -0.66
N THR A 28 7.23 12.44 0.45
CA THR A 28 8.71 12.36 0.42
C THR A 28 9.29 10.98 0.72
N ARG A 29 8.54 9.89 0.53
CA ARG A 29 9.13 8.54 0.50
C ARG A 29 8.36 7.53 -0.35
N LEU A 30 7.93 7.94 -1.53
CA LEU A 30 8.04 7.02 -2.66
C LEU A 30 9.55 6.81 -2.86
N ARG A 31 10.14 5.87 -2.09
CA ARG A 31 11.44 5.30 -2.49
C ARG A 31 11.28 4.98 -3.96
N ALA A 32 12.09 5.62 -4.80
CA ALA A 32 12.07 5.44 -6.24
C ALA A 32 11.84 3.95 -6.52
N MET A 33 10.83 3.62 -7.33
CA MET A 33 10.58 2.23 -7.71
C MET A 33 11.92 1.63 -8.13
N PRO A 34 12.40 0.55 -7.48
CA PRO A 34 13.56 -0.15 -7.98
C PRO A 34 13.28 -0.50 -9.44
N THR A 35 14.15 -0.06 -10.34
CA THR A 35 14.03 -0.26 -11.79
C THR A 35 13.89 -1.75 -12.17
N ARG A 36 14.17 -2.65 -11.21
CA ARG A 36 14.17 -4.11 -11.33
C ARG A 36 12.91 -4.80 -10.76
N TRP A 37 11.87 -4.09 -10.32
CA TRP A 37 10.63 -4.80 -9.94
C TRP A 37 10.01 -5.52 -11.14
N PRO A 38 9.41 -6.71 -10.93
CA PRO A 38 8.74 -7.45 -11.98
C PRO A 38 7.68 -6.62 -12.72
N LYS A 39 7.54 -6.83 -14.03
CA LYS A 39 6.47 -6.21 -14.82
C LYS A 39 5.16 -7.01 -14.69
N TRP A 40 4.52 -6.98 -13.53
CA TRP A 40 3.23 -7.67 -13.28
C TRP A 40 2.12 -7.35 -14.29
N ARG A 41 2.13 -6.15 -14.87
CA ARG A 41 1.19 -5.76 -15.93
C ARG A 41 1.32 -6.64 -17.18
N ALA A 42 2.53 -7.08 -17.52
CA ALA A 42 2.77 -7.97 -18.66
C ALA A 42 2.16 -9.37 -18.43
N HIS A 43 1.92 -9.74 -17.17
CA HIS A 43 1.31 -11.00 -16.78
C HIS A 43 -0.18 -10.85 -16.39
N GLY A 44 -0.79 -9.68 -16.64
CA GLY A 44 -2.22 -9.44 -16.38
C GLY A 44 -2.57 -9.08 -14.93
N ALA A 45 -1.58 -8.81 -14.07
CA ALA A 45 -1.82 -8.35 -12.71
C ALA A 45 -1.58 -6.85 -12.57
N LEU A 46 -2.36 -6.18 -11.73
CA LEU A 46 -2.14 -4.80 -11.31
C LEU A 46 -1.92 -4.75 -9.80
N VAL A 47 -0.74 -4.30 -9.39
CA VAL A 47 -0.41 -4.19 -7.97
C VAL A 47 0.28 -2.87 -7.67
N ARG A 48 0.26 -2.47 -6.41
CA ARG A 48 0.93 -1.25 -5.94
C ARG A 48 2.13 -1.61 -5.08
N PRO A 49 3.37 -1.33 -5.53
CA PRO A 49 4.53 -1.49 -4.68
C PRO A 49 4.58 -0.38 -3.62
N VAL A 50 4.96 -0.75 -2.40
CA VAL A 50 5.18 0.15 -1.26
C VAL A 50 6.43 -0.28 -0.52
N GLY A 51 7.55 0.39 -0.81
CA GLY A 51 8.86 0.03 -0.27
C GLY A 51 9.26 -1.38 -0.71
N THR A 52 9.37 -2.30 0.26
CA THR A 52 9.70 -3.72 0.03
C THR A 52 8.47 -4.62 -0.05
N LYS A 53 7.27 -4.05 0.00
CA LYS A 53 6.00 -4.78 0.04
C LYS A 53 5.19 -4.52 -1.23
N ILE A 54 4.28 -5.44 -1.54
CA ILE A 54 3.23 -5.25 -2.55
C ILE A 54 1.90 -5.15 -1.83
N ILE A 55 1.08 -4.17 -2.23
CA ILE A 55 -0.32 -4.08 -1.82
C ILE A 55 -1.20 -4.63 -2.93
N LEU A 56 -2.10 -5.54 -2.53
CA LEU A 56 -3.18 -6.08 -3.33
C LEU A 56 -4.50 -5.55 -2.76
N SER A 57 -5.39 -5.09 -3.63
CA SER A 57 -6.74 -4.63 -3.24
C SER A 57 -7.74 -5.00 -4.34
N PRO A 58 -7.95 -6.31 -4.60
CA PRO A 58 -8.97 -6.73 -5.55
C PRO A 58 -10.38 -6.40 -5.04
N PRO A 59 -11.39 -6.31 -5.92
CA PRO A 59 -12.79 -6.17 -5.53
C PRO A 59 -13.24 -7.29 -4.59
N LEU A 60 -14.16 -7.00 -3.67
CA LEU A 60 -14.68 -8.01 -2.72
C LEU A 60 -15.44 -9.16 -3.39
N VAL A 61 -15.88 -8.95 -4.63
CA VAL A 61 -16.61 -9.93 -5.46
C VAL A 61 -15.69 -10.80 -6.32
N VAL A 62 -14.36 -10.68 -6.15
CA VAL A 62 -13.39 -11.46 -6.93
C VAL A 62 -13.59 -12.96 -6.69
N GLY A 63 -13.70 -13.73 -7.76
CA GLY A 63 -13.85 -15.19 -7.69
C GLY A 63 -12.51 -15.92 -7.56
N SER A 64 -12.53 -17.17 -7.12
CA SER A 64 -11.31 -17.99 -6.94
C SER A 64 -10.46 -18.08 -8.21
N GLY A 65 -11.07 -18.27 -9.38
CA GLY A 65 -10.32 -18.34 -10.65
C GLY A 65 -9.57 -17.03 -11.00
N GLN A 66 -10.11 -15.88 -10.57
CA GLN A 66 -9.42 -14.59 -10.74
C GLN A 66 -8.29 -14.42 -9.73
N LEU A 67 -8.46 -14.93 -8.50
CA LEU A 67 -7.39 -14.98 -7.51
C LEU A 67 -6.25 -15.91 -7.96
N ASP A 68 -6.58 -17.05 -8.57
CA ASP A 68 -5.60 -17.97 -9.14
C ASP A 68 -4.81 -17.32 -10.28
N ALA A 69 -5.49 -16.57 -11.16
CA ALA A 69 -4.85 -15.80 -12.21
C ALA A 69 -3.90 -14.74 -11.63
N LEU A 70 -4.32 -14.01 -10.58
CA LEU A 70 -3.49 -13.03 -9.89
C LEU A 70 -2.25 -13.68 -9.25
N ALA A 71 -2.42 -14.82 -8.58
CA ALA A 71 -1.32 -15.56 -7.96
C ALA A 71 -0.31 -16.07 -9.00
N ARG A 72 -0.78 -16.64 -10.13
CA ARG A 72 0.08 -17.08 -11.24
C ARG A 72 0.84 -15.94 -11.87
N ALA A 73 0.16 -14.81 -12.11
CA ALA A 73 0.80 -13.61 -12.68
C ALA A 73 1.91 -13.08 -11.77
N LEU A 74 1.68 -13.08 -10.46
CA LEU A 74 2.68 -12.69 -9.47
C LEU A 74 3.86 -13.66 -9.44
N ALA A 75 3.62 -14.97 -9.42
CA ALA A 75 4.68 -15.98 -9.45
C ALA A 75 5.59 -15.81 -10.68
N ALA A 76 5.00 -15.77 -11.89
CA ALA A 76 5.76 -15.58 -13.13
C ALA A 76 6.54 -14.27 -13.15
N SER A 77 5.99 -13.22 -12.55
CA SER A 77 6.65 -11.93 -12.38
C SER A 77 7.89 -12.06 -11.48
N PHE A 78 7.79 -12.76 -10.34
CA PHE A 78 8.92 -12.98 -9.44
C PHE A 78 10.00 -13.86 -10.07
N ASP A 79 9.63 -14.91 -10.80
CA ASP A 79 10.59 -15.78 -11.51
C ASP A 79 11.40 -15.02 -12.57
N ALA A 80 10.78 -14.03 -13.22
CA ALA A 80 11.44 -13.18 -14.21
C ALA A 80 12.48 -12.22 -13.59
N VAL A 81 12.50 -12.06 -12.26
CA VAL A 81 13.45 -11.19 -11.57
C VAL A 81 14.51 -12.03 -10.88
N LYS A 82 15.76 -11.90 -11.36
CA LYS A 82 16.91 -12.41 -10.62
C LYS A 82 17.16 -11.54 -9.39
N PHE A 83 16.81 -12.07 -8.23
CA PHE A 83 17.31 -11.58 -6.94
C PHE A 83 18.78 -12.00 -6.87
N ALA A 84 19.67 -11.01 -6.96
CA ALA A 84 21.12 -11.18 -6.85
C ALA A 84 21.54 -11.02 -5.39
#